data_AF-A0A6J8EMZ8-F1
#
_entry.id   AF-A0A6J8EMZ8-F1
#
_cell.length_a   1.000
_cell.length_b   1.000
_cell.length_c   1.000
_cell.angle_alpha   90.00
_cell.angle_beta   90.00
_cell.angle_gamma   90.00
#
_symmetry.space_group_name_H-M   'P 1'
#
loop_
_entity.id
_entity.type
_entity.pdbx_description
1 polymer ?
#
loop_
_entity_poly.entity_id
_entity_poly.type
_entity_poly.pdbx_seq_one_letter_code
_entity_poly.pdbx_strand_id
1 'polypeptide(L)'
;MHYQTVCQESLRHSHSYLVDSLKDRPCMIGKPATDLLIDEVWSSLEPVDEKITKDDTTSKSLSGKKNYQEFLNHCTVRRQYFFMIKKCGKADCNICRPVRGPWGQEAFNEVHFLPDPVPMPTDPDHYQKFSELYGKNTSEEHRPSLQQKKASIGSVAKDKGIRISGETVRAVLRCEDCNKPRCVHANRKLNKDQLILLQGLEEDISYICGMDFFPDDHPLQKICCVLAGIHCATEVSAHFYSSRLKFRPVCYVCGIDSSKRHFCGGKKFVSIRPPSVHKLF
;
A
#
# COMPACT_ATOMS: atom_id res chain seq x y z
N MET A 1 37.12 -14.49 1.17
CA MET A 1 36.10 -15.21 0.37
C MET A 1 35.21 -15.99 1.33
N HIS A 2 34.05 -15.46 1.73
CA HIS A 2 32.93 -16.19 2.34
C HIS A 2 31.85 -15.20 2.73
N TYR A 3 31.01 -14.76 1.79
CA TYR A 3 29.74 -14.07 2.09
C TYR A 3 28.79 -14.19 0.89
N GLN A 4 28.53 -15.41 0.40
CA GLN A 4 27.67 -15.58 -0.77
C GLN A 4 26.72 -16.78 -0.75
N THR A 5 26.39 -17.35 0.42
CA THR A 5 25.58 -18.61 0.43
C THR A 5 24.53 -18.68 1.53
N VAL A 6 23.65 -17.67 1.67
CA VAL A 6 22.47 -17.80 2.56
C VAL A 6 21.15 -17.30 1.96
N CYS A 7 21.12 -16.56 0.85
CA CYS A 7 19.87 -15.92 0.40
C CYS A 7 19.01 -16.66 -0.65
N GLN A 8 19.35 -17.87 -1.09
CA GLN A 8 18.63 -18.48 -2.24
C GLN A 8 17.81 -19.74 -1.96
N GLU A 9 17.93 -20.42 -0.82
CA GLU A 9 17.20 -21.68 -0.60
C GLU A 9 15.92 -21.57 0.25
N SER A 10 15.67 -20.45 0.94
CA SER A 10 14.58 -20.40 1.94
C SER A 10 13.21 -19.95 1.42
N LEU A 11 13.08 -19.53 0.15
CA LEU A 11 11.86 -18.85 -0.34
C LEU A 11 10.79 -19.76 -0.96
N ARG A 12 11.02 -21.08 -1.06
CA ARG A 12 10.05 -21.99 -1.71
C ARG A 12 9.15 -22.79 -0.76
N HIS A 13 9.33 -22.69 0.55
CA HIS A 13 8.53 -23.45 1.53
C HIS A 13 8.01 -22.61 2.72
N SER A 14 8.06 -21.27 2.64
CA SER A 14 8.00 -20.40 3.82
C SER A 14 6.73 -19.56 4.00
N HIS A 15 5.64 -19.79 3.24
CA HIS A 15 4.42 -18.99 3.46
C HIS A 15 3.60 -19.47 4.67
N SER A 16 3.62 -20.76 5.02
CA SER A 16 2.98 -21.26 6.25
C SER A 16 3.85 -21.09 7.50
N TYR A 17 5.16 -21.26 7.38
CA TYR A 17 6.07 -21.23 8.53
C TYR A 17 6.35 -19.84 9.12
N LEU A 18 6.37 -18.78 8.30
CA LEU A 18 6.66 -17.44 8.81
C LEU A 18 5.50 -16.86 9.65
N VAL A 19 4.26 -17.12 9.25
CA VAL A 19 3.06 -16.62 9.95
C VAL A 19 2.90 -17.33 11.30
N ASP A 20 3.17 -18.63 11.39
CA ASP A 20 3.07 -19.37 12.65
C ASP A 20 4.24 -19.10 13.61
N SER A 21 5.44 -18.71 13.12
CA SER A 21 6.58 -18.43 14.01
C SER A 21 6.53 -17.06 14.73
N LEU A 22 5.64 -16.17 14.28
CA LEU A 22 5.54 -14.79 14.78
C LEU A 22 4.38 -14.57 15.76
N LYS A 23 3.43 -15.50 15.85
CA LYS A 23 2.19 -15.35 16.66
C LYS A 23 2.44 -15.13 18.15
N ASP A 24 3.55 -15.62 18.69
CA ASP A 24 3.89 -15.51 20.13
C ASP A 24 5.15 -14.69 20.42
N ARG A 25 5.76 -14.05 19.40
CA ARG A 25 6.94 -13.20 19.61
C ARG A 25 6.49 -11.75 19.71
N PRO A 26 6.76 -11.04 20.83
CA PRO A 26 6.46 -9.62 20.90
C PRO A 26 7.16 -8.92 19.73
N CYS A 27 6.41 -8.15 18.96
CA CYS A 27 6.97 -7.29 17.94
C CYS A 27 8.00 -6.38 18.65
N MET A 28 9.27 -6.56 18.31
CA MET A 28 10.35 -5.80 18.92
C MET A 28 10.29 -4.39 18.33
N ILE A 29 9.57 -3.50 19.01
CA ILE A 29 9.56 -2.08 18.67
C ILE A 29 10.95 -1.55 19.02
N GLY A 30 11.70 -1.18 17.98
CA GLY A 30 12.99 -0.51 18.16
C GLY A 30 12.84 0.78 18.98
N LYS A 31 13.92 1.21 19.62
CA LYS A 31 13.91 2.51 20.31
C LYS A 31 13.56 3.61 19.29
N PRO A 32 12.73 4.60 19.67
CA PRO A 32 12.51 5.77 18.83
C PRO A 32 13.84 6.40 18.41
N ALA A 33 13.89 6.95 17.19
CA ALA A 33 15.03 7.75 16.76
C ALA A 33 15.24 8.92 17.73
N THR A 34 16.49 9.18 18.10
CA THR A 34 16.85 10.35 18.91
C THR A 34 16.81 11.61 18.04
N ASP A 35 16.67 12.77 18.68
CA ASP A 35 16.73 14.07 17.98
C ASP A 35 18.02 14.22 17.18
N LEU A 36 19.15 13.71 17.70
CA LEU A 36 20.43 13.70 16.99
C LEU A 36 20.36 12.92 15.66
N LEU A 37 19.76 11.72 15.66
CA LEU A 37 19.62 10.92 14.44
C LEU A 37 18.67 11.60 13.44
N ILE A 38 17.63 12.26 13.94
CA ILE A 38 16.70 13.03 13.11
C ILE A 38 17.46 14.20 12.47
N ASP A 39 18.23 14.95 13.24
CA ASP A 39 19.03 16.08 12.77
C ASP A 39 20.08 15.62 11.74
N GLU A 40 20.77 14.50 11.95
CA GLU A 40 21.70 13.91 10.98
C GLU A 40 21.04 13.60 9.63
N VAL A 41 19.83 13.03 9.66
CA VAL A 41 19.05 12.77 8.44
C VAL A 41 18.75 14.08 7.71
N TRP A 42 18.32 15.12 8.41
CA TRP A 42 18.03 16.41 7.79
C TRP A 42 19.28 17.12 7.26
N SER A 43 20.40 17.08 7.99
CA SER A 43 21.70 17.58 7.51
C SER A 43 22.16 16.87 6.25
N SER A 44 21.80 15.59 6.05
CA SER A 44 22.11 14.88 4.82
C SER A 44 21.34 15.38 3.58
N LEU A 45 20.21 16.08 3.78
CA LEU A 45 19.36 16.63 2.73
C LEU A 45 19.69 18.07 2.37
N GLU A 46 20.34 18.82 3.25
CA GLU A 46 20.79 20.19 3.00
C GLU A 46 21.60 20.34 1.68
N PRO A 47 22.52 19.41 1.31
CA PRO A 47 23.22 19.46 0.03
C PRO A 47 22.33 19.36 -1.22
N VAL A 48 21.11 18.82 -1.08
CA VAL A 48 20.13 18.64 -2.16
C VAL A 48 19.27 19.89 -2.31
N ASP A 49 18.75 20.41 -1.19
CA ASP A 49 17.99 21.65 -1.15
C ASP A 49 18.05 22.25 0.26
N GLU A 50 18.79 23.35 0.40
CA GLU A 50 18.99 24.09 1.66
C GLU A 50 17.68 24.62 2.27
N LYS A 51 16.59 24.66 1.48
CA LYS A 51 15.29 25.16 1.94
C LYS A 51 14.47 24.07 2.63
N ILE A 52 14.92 22.81 2.61
CA ILE A 52 14.28 21.71 3.34
C ILE A 52 14.57 21.86 4.82
N THR A 53 13.52 21.85 5.63
CA THR A 53 13.60 21.85 7.09
C THR A 53 12.85 20.66 7.68
N LYS A 54 13.08 20.40 8.97
CA LYS A 54 12.36 19.36 9.73
C LYS A 54 10.85 19.52 9.80
N ASP A 55 10.34 20.73 9.52
CA ASP A 55 8.91 21.01 9.49
C ASP A 55 8.25 20.52 8.17
N ASP A 56 9.06 20.15 7.18
CA ASP A 56 8.61 19.71 5.86
C ASP A 56 8.16 18.25 5.82
N THR A 57 7.14 17.95 6.61
CA THR A 57 6.63 16.60 6.82
C THR A 57 5.58 16.16 5.78
N THR A 58 5.29 16.98 4.76
CA THR A 58 4.22 16.72 3.79
C THR A 58 4.64 16.91 2.35
N SER A 59 3.98 16.20 1.42
CA SER A 59 4.21 16.39 -0.02
C SER A 59 3.93 17.83 -0.49
N LYS A 60 3.00 18.54 0.17
CA LYS A 60 2.66 19.93 -0.17
C LYS A 60 3.75 20.90 0.26
N SER A 61 4.37 20.70 1.43
CA SER A 61 5.48 21.53 1.87
C SER A 61 6.73 21.31 1.01
N LEU A 62 6.90 20.11 0.45
CA LEU A 62 8.00 19.77 -0.45
C LEU A 62 7.75 20.13 -1.92
N SER A 63 6.50 20.31 -2.38
CA SER A 63 6.20 20.58 -3.79
C SER A 63 6.72 21.94 -4.29
N GLY A 64 6.88 22.91 -3.38
CA GLY A 64 7.41 24.25 -3.71
C GLY A 64 8.94 24.31 -3.83
N LYS A 65 9.65 23.23 -3.50
CA LYS A 65 11.11 23.18 -3.41
C LYS A 65 11.73 22.67 -4.71
N LYS A 66 12.16 23.60 -5.56
CA LYS A 66 12.56 23.29 -6.94
C LYS A 66 13.76 22.34 -7.00
N ASN A 67 14.80 22.58 -6.21
CA ASN A 67 16.03 21.76 -6.26
C ASN A 67 15.74 20.34 -5.75
N TYR A 68 14.89 20.22 -4.73
CA TYR A 68 14.41 18.92 -4.27
C TYR A 68 13.62 18.17 -5.35
N GLN A 69 12.66 18.82 -6.02
CA GLN A 69 11.89 18.18 -7.11
C GLN A 69 12.80 17.79 -8.28
N GLU A 70 13.79 18.63 -8.61
CA GLU A 70 14.78 18.34 -9.64
C GLU A 70 15.64 17.13 -9.26
N PHE A 71 16.09 17.04 -8.01
CA PHE A 71 16.80 15.87 -7.51
C PHE A 71 15.96 14.59 -7.58
N LEU A 72 14.69 14.65 -7.17
CA LEU A 72 13.79 13.50 -7.26
C LEU A 72 13.65 13.01 -8.70
N ASN A 73 13.45 13.91 -9.66
CA ASN A 73 13.32 13.55 -11.07
C ASN A 73 14.62 13.02 -11.68
N HIS A 74 15.77 13.49 -11.19
CA HIS A 74 17.08 13.15 -11.73
C HIS A 74 17.66 11.84 -11.15
N CYS A 75 17.51 11.62 -9.84
CA CYS A 75 18.21 10.57 -9.11
C CYS A 75 17.32 9.46 -8.58
N THR A 76 16.02 9.53 -8.76
CA THR A 76 15.11 8.58 -8.12
C THR A 76 14.24 7.86 -9.12
N VAL A 77 13.96 6.60 -8.78
CA VAL A 77 12.95 5.80 -9.45
C VAL A 77 11.86 5.54 -8.41
N ARG A 78 10.70 6.13 -8.65
CA ARG A 78 9.50 5.89 -7.85
C ARG A 78 8.62 4.89 -8.57
N ARG A 79 8.30 3.81 -7.86
CA ARG A 79 7.37 2.74 -8.26
C ARG A 79 6.34 2.54 -7.16
N GLN A 80 5.33 1.71 -7.39
CA GLN A 80 4.30 1.42 -6.40
C GLN A 80 4.86 0.75 -5.14
N TYR A 81 5.82 -0.17 -5.30
CA TYR A 81 6.32 -1.00 -4.20
C TYR A 81 7.69 -0.61 -3.69
N PHE A 82 8.43 0.21 -4.44
CA PHE A 82 9.76 0.61 -4.04
C PHE A 82 10.08 2.02 -4.51
N PHE A 83 10.98 2.63 -3.76
CA PHE A 83 11.59 3.91 -4.05
C PHE A 83 13.09 3.73 -4.02
N MET A 84 13.75 4.02 -5.14
CA MET A 84 15.19 3.85 -5.27
C MET A 84 15.84 5.20 -5.51
N ILE A 85 17.00 5.40 -4.89
CA ILE A 85 17.85 6.56 -5.12
C ILE A 85 19.18 6.06 -5.69
N LYS A 86 19.59 6.59 -6.84
CA LYS A 86 20.90 6.37 -7.43
C LYS A 86 21.41 7.68 -8.05
N LYS A 87 22.66 8.05 -7.77
CA LYS A 87 23.32 9.17 -8.46
C LYS A 87 23.45 8.90 -9.96
N CYS A 88 23.54 9.94 -10.78
CA CYS A 88 23.68 9.75 -12.24
C CYS A 88 25.08 9.32 -12.67
N GLY A 89 26.09 9.44 -11.80
CA GLY A 89 27.47 9.07 -12.09
C GLY A 89 28.29 10.12 -12.85
N LYS A 90 27.70 11.25 -13.26
CA LYS A 90 28.43 12.33 -13.95
C LYS A 90 29.28 13.14 -12.96
N ALA A 91 30.54 13.38 -13.31
CA ALA A 91 31.50 14.12 -12.49
C ALA A 91 31.20 15.63 -12.38
N ASP A 92 30.41 16.18 -13.30
CA ASP A 92 30.01 17.59 -13.36
C ASP A 92 28.54 17.81 -12.96
N CYS A 93 27.88 16.78 -12.40
CA CYS A 93 26.48 16.91 -12.01
C CYS A 93 26.31 17.82 -10.78
N ASN A 94 25.73 19.00 -10.99
CA ASN A 94 25.43 19.93 -9.90
C ASN A 94 24.21 19.50 -9.05
N ILE A 95 23.39 18.56 -9.53
CA ILE A 95 22.19 18.08 -8.81
C ILE A 95 22.57 17.06 -7.74
N CYS A 96 23.24 15.97 -8.13
CA CYS A 96 23.56 14.88 -7.20
C CYS A 96 25.02 14.85 -6.74
N ARG A 97 25.85 15.73 -7.30
CA ARG A 97 27.31 15.78 -7.11
C ARG A 97 28.00 14.48 -7.57
N PRO A 98 29.33 14.49 -7.71
CA PRO A 98 30.08 13.28 -8.02
C PRO A 98 29.80 12.12 -7.05
N VAL A 99 29.99 10.91 -7.55
CA VAL A 99 30.04 9.71 -6.73
C VAL A 99 31.28 9.78 -5.85
N ARG A 100 31.11 9.49 -4.56
CA ARG A 100 32.18 9.48 -3.57
C ARG A 100 32.23 8.08 -2.97
N GLY A 101 33.41 7.49 -2.86
CA GLY A 101 33.60 6.20 -2.21
C GLY A 101 34.83 5.45 -2.73
N PRO A 102 35.27 4.40 -2.01
CA PRO A 102 36.47 3.64 -2.34
C PRO A 102 36.31 2.73 -3.58
N TRP A 103 35.07 2.51 -4.02
CA TRP A 103 34.71 1.56 -5.08
C TRP A 103 34.97 2.08 -6.51
N GLY A 104 35.33 3.37 -6.66
CA GLY A 104 35.61 3.98 -7.96
C GLY A 104 34.38 4.15 -8.86
N GLN A 105 34.58 4.78 -10.02
CA GLN A 105 33.51 5.03 -10.99
C GLN A 105 33.05 3.74 -11.70
N GLU A 106 33.96 2.79 -11.90
CA GLU A 106 33.70 1.53 -12.60
C GLU A 106 32.69 0.67 -11.85
N ALA A 107 32.92 0.38 -10.55
CA ALA A 107 31.98 -0.39 -9.75
C ALA A 107 30.62 0.33 -9.61
N PHE A 108 30.61 1.67 -9.58
CA PHE A 108 29.36 2.42 -9.55
C PHE A 108 28.54 2.26 -10.84
N ASN A 109 29.21 2.16 -11.99
CA ASN A 109 28.54 2.02 -13.28
C ASN A 109 27.84 0.65 -13.42
N GLU A 110 28.30 -0.37 -12.70
CA GLU A 110 27.67 -1.70 -12.65
C GLU A 110 26.42 -1.76 -11.77
N VAL A 111 26.19 -0.75 -10.92
CA VAL A 111 24.99 -0.69 -10.08
C VAL A 111 23.83 -0.14 -10.90
N HIS A 112 22.79 -0.93 -11.13
CA HIS A 112 21.57 -0.50 -11.82
C HIS A 112 20.37 -0.41 -10.87
N PHE A 113 19.32 0.27 -11.31
CA PHE A 113 18.02 0.21 -10.63
C PHE A 113 17.47 -1.22 -10.67
N LEU A 114 16.68 -1.58 -9.66
CA LEU A 114 15.98 -2.86 -9.63
C LEU A 114 14.95 -2.87 -10.77
N PRO A 115 14.87 -3.96 -11.53
CA PRO A 115 13.89 -4.08 -12.58
C PRO A 115 12.49 -4.30 -12.00
N ASP A 116 11.49 -3.83 -12.73
CA ASP A 116 10.08 -4.13 -12.52
C ASP A 116 9.78 -5.58 -12.98
N PRO A 117 8.68 -6.20 -12.50
CA PRO A 117 8.29 -7.53 -12.97
C PRO A 117 7.98 -7.52 -14.48
N VAL A 118 8.64 -8.39 -15.25
CA VAL A 118 8.40 -8.55 -16.70
C VAL A 118 8.05 -10.01 -17.00
N PRO A 119 6.88 -10.31 -17.60
CA PRO A 119 6.49 -11.67 -17.94
C PRO A 119 7.50 -12.34 -18.88
N MET A 120 7.64 -13.66 -18.78
CA MET A 120 8.41 -14.41 -19.76
C MET A 120 7.65 -14.46 -21.08
N PRO A 121 8.32 -14.23 -22.23
CA PRO A 121 7.66 -14.32 -23.54
C PRO A 121 7.09 -15.71 -23.85
N THR A 122 7.72 -16.76 -23.32
CA THR A 122 7.36 -18.17 -23.56
C THR A 122 6.34 -18.72 -22.55
N ASP A 123 6.20 -18.07 -21.40
CA ASP A 123 5.33 -18.50 -20.31
C ASP A 123 4.86 -17.25 -19.53
N PRO A 124 3.75 -16.62 -19.98
CA PRO A 124 3.27 -15.36 -19.40
C PRO A 124 2.85 -15.44 -17.93
N ASP A 125 2.66 -16.64 -17.37
CA ASP A 125 2.31 -16.85 -15.97
C ASP A 125 3.52 -16.73 -15.03
N HIS A 126 4.73 -16.66 -15.58
CA HIS A 126 5.96 -16.51 -14.82
C HIS A 126 6.74 -15.25 -15.24
N TYR A 127 7.43 -14.63 -14.29
CA TYR A 127 8.30 -13.49 -14.56
C TYR A 127 9.70 -13.92 -14.99
N GLN A 128 10.35 -13.09 -15.81
CA GLN A 128 11.77 -13.25 -16.17
C GLN A 128 12.67 -13.18 -14.94
N LYS A 129 13.83 -13.83 -15.03
CA LYS A 129 14.80 -13.87 -13.93
C LYS A 129 15.46 -12.52 -13.74
N PHE A 130 15.83 -12.20 -12.50
CA PHE A 130 16.54 -10.96 -12.17
C PHE A 130 17.80 -10.76 -13.02
N SER A 131 18.62 -11.80 -13.20
CA SER A 131 19.87 -11.75 -13.97
C SER A 131 19.65 -11.36 -15.44
N GLU A 132 18.47 -11.64 -16.00
CA GLU A 132 18.12 -11.30 -17.37
C GLU A 132 17.60 -9.86 -17.48
N LEU A 133 17.07 -9.29 -16.39
CA LEU A 133 16.46 -7.96 -16.37
C LEU A 133 17.35 -6.88 -15.78
N TYR A 134 18.31 -7.23 -14.93
CA TYR A 134 19.15 -6.25 -14.25
C TYR A 134 19.93 -5.40 -15.25
N GLY A 135 19.84 -4.07 -15.09
CA GLY A 135 20.42 -3.10 -16.04
C GLY A 135 19.57 -2.79 -17.27
N LYS A 136 18.42 -3.44 -17.46
CA LYS A 136 17.47 -3.10 -18.53
C LYS A 136 16.43 -2.09 -18.04
N ASN A 137 15.91 -1.30 -18.98
CA ASN A 137 14.77 -0.42 -18.71
C ASN A 137 13.48 -1.25 -18.68
N THR A 138 12.78 -1.19 -17.56
CA THR A 138 11.49 -1.86 -17.34
C THR A 138 10.41 -0.85 -16.94
N SER A 139 9.15 -1.27 -17.00
CA SER A 139 7.99 -0.45 -16.61
C SER A 139 7.08 -1.20 -15.65
N GLU A 140 6.20 -0.46 -14.96
CA GLU A 140 5.25 -1.01 -13.99
C GLU A 140 4.07 -1.77 -14.60
N GLU A 141 3.99 -1.88 -15.93
CA GLU A 141 2.82 -2.38 -16.65
C GLU A 141 2.36 -3.77 -16.20
N HIS A 142 3.30 -4.61 -15.80
CA HIS A 142 3.03 -6.00 -15.41
C HIS A 142 3.14 -6.24 -13.91
N ARG A 143 3.09 -5.18 -13.09
CA ARG A 143 3.08 -5.35 -11.64
C ARG A 143 1.83 -6.14 -11.19
N PRO A 144 1.92 -7.02 -10.17
CA PRO A 144 0.80 -7.87 -9.76
C PRO A 144 -0.52 -7.14 -9.49
N SER A 145 -0.47 -5.94 -8.89
CA SER A 145 -1.68 -5.14 -8.62
C SER A 145 -2.39 -4.61 -9.87
N LEU A 146 -1.72 -4.54 -11.03
CA LEU A 146 -2.38 -4.20 -12.31
C LEU A 146 -2.89 -5.44 -13.04
N GLN A 147 -2.29 -6.60 -12.80
CA GLN A 147 -2.65 -7.87 -13.42
C GLN A 147 -3.89 -8.52 -12.80
N GLN A 148 -4.30 -8.10 -11.60
CA GLN A 148 -5.63 -8.42 -11.10
C GLN A 148 -6.63 -7.96 -12.16
N LYS A 149 -7.25 -8.94 -12.86
CA LYS A 149 -8.27 -8.69 -13.88
C LYS A 149 -9.15 -7.59 -13.36
N LYS A 150 -9.41 -6.57 -14.20
CA LYS A 150 -10.38 -5.50 -13.93
C LYS A 150 -11.76 -6.16 -13.76
N ALA A 151 -11.97 -6.82 -12.63
CA ALA A 151 -13.27 -7.24 -12.17
C ALA A 151 -14.06 -5.94 -12.18
N SER A 152 -15.13 -5.87 -12.96
CA SER A 152 -15.93 -4.65 -12.97
C SER A 152 -16.43 -4.43 -11.55
N ILE A 153 -16.53 -3.17 -11.13
CA ILE A 153 -17.00 -2.84 -9.78
C ILE A 153 -18.36 -3.53 -9.57
N GLY A 154 -18.43 -4.44 -8.58
CA GLY A 154 -19.63 -5.21 -8.27
C GLY A 154 -19.78 -6.56 -8.98
N SER A 155 -18.84 -6.98 -9.81
CA SER A 155 -18.80 -8.33 -10.42
C SER A 155 -18.91 -9.44 -9.38
N VAL A 156 -18.06 -9.44 -8.34
CA VAL A 156 -18.11 -10.43 -7.24
C VAL A 156 -19.48 -10.47 -6.55
N ALA A 157 -20.12 -9.32 -6.39
CA ALA A 157 -21.46 -9.26 -5.79
C ALA A 157 -22.52 -9.85 -6.72
N LYS A 158 -22.42 -9.57 -8.03
CA LYS A 158 -23.30 -10.13 -9.06
C LYS A 158 -23.17 -11.65 -9.12
N ASP A 159 -21.95 -12.17 -9.12
CA ASP A 159 -21.68 -13.62 -9.20
C ASP A 159 -22.23 -14.36 -7.97
N LYS A 160 -22.20 -13.72 -6.80
CA LYS A 160 -22.76 -14.26 -5.55
C LYS A 160 -24.25 -13.93 -5.34
N GLY A 161 -24.89 -13.23 -6.27
CA GLY A 161 -26.28 -12.77 -6.12
C GLY A 161 -26.52 -11.81 -4.94
N ILE A 162 -25.47 -11.11 -4.48
CA ILE A 162 -25.53 -10.17 -3.36
C ILE A 162 -25.91 -8.78 -3.88
N ARG A 163 -27.00 -8.20 -3.35
CA ARG A 163 -27.42 -6.84 -3.68
C ARG A 163 -26.46 -5.84 -3.04
N ILE A 164 -25.99 -4.86 -3.80
CA ILE A 164 -25.18 -3.75 -3.27
C ILE A 164 -26.12 -2.61 -2.87
N SER A 165 -26.34 -2.45 -1.56
CA SER A 165 -27.08 -1.33 -0.97
C SER A 165 -26.66 -1.10 0.48
N GLY A 166 -27.07 0.02 1.07
CA GLY A 166 -26.80 0.28 2.50
C GLY A 166 -27.45 -0.73 3.45
N GLU A 167 -28.53 -1.40 3.02
CA GLU A 167 -29.21 -2.42 3.79
C GLU A 167 -28.44 -3.75 3.82
N THR A 168 -27.54 -3.99 2.86
CA THR A 168 -26.73 -5.20 2.79
C THR A 168 -25.35 -5.05 3.42
N VAL A 169 -24.97 -3.84 3.86
CA VAL A 169 -23.71 -3.63 4.58
C VAL A 169 -23.73 -4.34 5.93
N ARG A 170 -22.71 -5.15 6.21
CA ARG A 170 -22.54 -5.89 7.48
C ARG A 170 -21.38 -5.36 8.30
N ALA A 171 -20.27 -5.08 7.64
CA ALA A 171 -19.05 -4.55 8.25
C ALA A 171 -18.39 -3.50 7.33
N VAL A 172 -17.39 -2.81 7.87
CA VAL A 172 -16.59 -1.82 7.16
C VAL A 172 -15.11 -2.10 7.43
N LEU A 173 -14.37 -2.44 6.38
CA LEU A 173 -12.92 -2.61 6.40
C LEU A 173 -12.23 -1.28 6.12
N ARG A 174 -11.01 -1.11 6.63
CA ARG A 174 -10.14 0.01 6.24
C ARG A 174 -9.03 -0.50 5.34
N CYS A 175 -8.83 0.17 4.21
CA CYS A 175 -7.67 -0.09 3.37
C CYS A 175 -6.39 0.36 4.10
N GLU A 176 -5.38 -0.49 4.22
CA GLU A 176 -4.11 -0.10 4.85
C GLU A 176 -3.35 0.96 4.05
N ASP A 177 -3.42 0.90 2.71
CA ASP A 177 -2.69 1.85 1.84
C ASP A 177 -3.27 3.27 1.87
N CYS A 178 -4.61 3.40 1.81
CA CYS A 178 -5.26 4.70 1.63
C CYS A 178 -6.20 5.10 2.76
N ASN A 179 -6.37 4.22 3.75
CA ASN A 179 -7.26 4.40 4.90
C ASN A 179 -8.74 4.63 4.56
N LYS A 180 -9.12 4.46 3.28
CA LYS A 180 -10.52 4.58 2.86
C LYS A 180 -11.34 3.39 3.36
N PRO A 181 -12.56 3.65 3.86
CA PRO A 181 -13.47 2.61 4.31
C PRO A 181 -14.10 1.86 3.13
N ARG A 182 -14.16 0.54 3.19
CA ARG A 182 -14.77 -0.35 2.18
C ARG A 182 -15.79 -1.28 2.84
N CYS A 183 -16.93 -1.51 2.19
CA CYS A 183 -18.05 -2.26 2.76
C CYS A 183 -17.94 -3.76 2.51
N VAL A 184 -18.26 -4.54 3.54
CA VAL A 184 -18.62 -5.95 3.43
C VAL A 184 -20.14 -6.05 3.26
N HIS A 185 -20.60 -6.69 2.19
CA HIS A 185 -22.02 -6.87 1.88
C HIS A 185 -22.48 -8.32 2.08
N ALA A 186 -23.71 -8.50 2.57
CA ALA A 186 -24.43 -9.77 2.59
C ALA A 186 -25.95 -9.51 2.50
N ASN A 187 -26.70 -10.37 1.80
CA ASN A 187 -28.15 -10.20 1.67
C ASN A 187 -28.89 -10.35 3.02
N ARG A 188 -28.45 -11.29 3.85
CA ARG A 188 -29.05 -11.55 5.18
C ARG A 188 -28.19 -10.96 6.29
N LYS A 189 -28.80 -10.70 7.45
CA LYS A 189 -28.02 -10.36 8.67
C LYS A 189 -27.14 -11.55 9.04
N LEU A 190 -25.93 -11.28 9.48
CA LEU A 190 -25.02 -12.30 10.00
C LEU A 190 -25.47 -12.73 11.38
N ASN A 191 -25.38 -14.03 11.67
CA ASN A 191 -25.59 -14.57 13.02
C ASN A 191 -24.34 -14.31 13.89
N LYS A 192 -24.41 -14.69 15.18
CA LYS A 192 -23.31 -14.46 16.13
C LYS A 192 -22.00 -15.13 15.68
N ASP A 193 -22.06 -16.38 15.27
CA ASP A 193 -20.88 -17.14 14.86
C ASP A 193 -20.23 -16.56 13.60
N GLN A 194 -21.06 -16.12 12.64
CA GLN A 194 -20.61 -15.44 11.42
C GLN A 194 -19.97 -14.08 11.71
N LEU A 195 -20.46 -13.36 12.73
CA LEU A 195 -19.85 -12.11 13.16
C LEU A 195 -18.49 -12.36 13.82
N ILE A 196 -18.37 -13.40 14.65
CA ILE A 196 -17.09 -13.82 15.26
C ILE A 196 -16.08 -14.19 14.16
N LEU A 197 -16.48 -14.98 13.17
CA LEU A 197 -15.63 -15.33 12.03
C LEU A 197 -15.19 -14.09 11.23
N LEU A 198 -16.10 -13.14 11.02
CA LEU A 198 -15.79 -11.92 10.29
C LEU A 198 -14.80 -11.05 11.07
N GLN A 199 -14.96 -10.96 12.39
CA GLN A 199 -14.04 -10.25 13.25
C GLN A 199 -12.65 -10.90 13.26
N GLY A 200 -12.57 -12.23 13.33
CA GLY A 200 -11.28 -12.94 13.21
C GLY A 200 -10.56 -12.61 11.90
N LEU A 201 -11.27 -12.59 10.77
CA LEU A 201 -10.68 -12.15 9.49
C LEU A 201 -10.24 -10.68 9.51
N GLU A 202 -10.98 -9.79 10.17
CA GLU A 202 -10.60 -8.38 10.32
C GLU A 202 -9.30 -8.21 11.13
N GLU A 203 -9.03 -9.11 12.07
CA GLU A 203 -7.82 -9.11 12.92
C GLU A 203 -6.64 -9.80 12.22
N ASP A 204 -6.89 -10.84 11.43
CA ASP A 204 -5.86 -11.67 10.79
C ASP A 204 -5.42 -11.17 9.40
N ILE A 205 -6.25 -10.39 8.71
CA ILE A 205 -6.02 -10.01 7.30
C ILE A 205 -5.95 -8.50 7.11
N SER A 206 -4.77 -8.04 6.68
CA SER A 206 -4.56 -6.70 6.13
C SER A 206 -5.32 -6.51 4.82
N TYR A 207 -6.29 -5.60 4.81
CA TYR A 207 -7.09 -5.31 3.61
C TYR A 207 -6.54 -4.12 2.81
N ILE A 208 -6.44 -4.28 1.49
CA ILE A 208 -6.08 -3.27 0.50
C ILE A 208 -7.19 -3.19 -0.55
N CYS A 209 -7.48 -2.00 -1.07
CA CYS A 209 -8.57 -1.80 -2.03
C CYS A 209 -8.49 -2.76 -3.22
N GLY A 210 -9.54 -3.54 -3.43
CA GLY A 210 -9.71 -4.38 -4.62
C GLY A 210 -9.28 -5.83 -4.45
N MET A 211 -8.61 -6.16 -3.34
CA MET A 211 -8.26 -7.55 -3.04
C MET A 211 -9.47 -8.36 -2.58
N ASP A 212 -9.42 -9.66 -2.80
CA ASP A 212 -10.34 -10.59 -2.15
C ASP A 212 -10.03 -10.70 -0.67
N PHE A 213 -11.01 -10.36 0.16
CA PHE A 213 -10.89 -10.36 1.62
C PHE A 213 -11.21 -11.71 2.26
N PHE A 214 -11.98 -12.56 1.57
CA PHE A 214 -12.38 -13.86 2.09
C PHE A 214 -11.50 -14.94 1.46
N PRO A 215 -10.67 -15.65 2.25
CA PRO A 215 -9.88 -16.78 1.76
C PRO A 215 -10.76 -17.83 1.08
N ASP A 216 -10.16 -18.61 0.19
CA ASP A 216 -10.82 -19.74 -0.42
C ASP A 216 -11.29 -20.73 0.65
N ASP A 217 -12.48 -21.30 0.40
CA ASP A 217 -13.18 -22.22 1.31
C ASP A 217 -13.60 -21.64 2.67
N HIS A 218 -13.41 -20.35 2.92
CA HIS A 218 -13.87 -19.72 4.15
C HIS A 218 -15.42 -19.72 4.23
N PRO A 219 -16.04 -20.04 5.38
CA PRO A 219 -17.50 -20.11 5.50
C PRO A 219 -18.25 -18.83 5.08
N LEU A 220 -17.62 -17.67 5.28
CA LEU A 220 -18.18 -16.37 4.86
C LEU A 220 -17.99 -16.07 3.38
N GLN A 221 -17.10 -16.76 2.67
CA GLN A 221 -16.79 -16.50 1.26
C GLN A 221 -18.06 -16.59 0.39
N LYS A 222 -18.97 -17.53 0.68
CA LYS A 222 -20.23 -17.71 -0.08
C LYS A 222 -21.35 -16.74 0.31
N ILE A 223 -21.23 -16.08 1.46
CA ILE A 223 -22.31 -15.31 2.10
C ILE A 223 -22.03 -13.81 2.02
N CYS A 224 -20.74 -13.45 2.04
CA CYS A 224 -20.25 -12.10 2.07
C CYS A 224 -19.41 -11.76 0.84
N CYS A 225 -19.38 -10.48 0.49
CA CYS A 225 -18.45 -9.95 -0.49
C CYS A 225 -17.96 -8.56 -0.12
N VAL A 226 -16.71 -8.28 -0.48
CA VAL A 226 -16.20 -6.92 -0.67
C VAL A 226 -16.22 -6.64 -2.17
N LEU A 227 -16.41 -5.38 -2.56
CA LEU A 227 -16.37 -5.02 -3.98
C LEU A 227 -14.95 -5.24 -4.54
N ALA A 228 -14.85 -6.05 -5.59
CA ALA A 228 -13.64 -6.13 -6.41
C ALA A 228 -13.59 -4.98 -7.43
N GLY A 229 -12.43 -4.80 -8.07
CA GLY A 229 -12.27 -3.79 -9.13
C GLY A 229 -12.14 -2.35 -8.66
N ILE A 230 -12.05 -2.14 -7.35
CA ILE A 230 -11.85 -0.83 -6.73
C ILE A 230 -10.38 -0.66 -6.38
N HIS A 231 -9.87 0.57 -6.40
CA HIS A 231 -8.50 0.91 -6.05
C HIS A 231 -8.47 2.10 -5.08
N CYS A 232 -7.28 2.48 -4.62
CA CYS A 232 -7.13 3.55 -3.61
C CYS A 232 -7.62 4.93 -4.09
N ALA A 233 -7.62 5.19 -5.39
CA ALA A 233 -8.20 6.41 -5.96
C ALA A 233 -9.73 6.33 -6.16
N THR A 234 -10.33 5.13 -6.13
CA THR A 234 -11.80 4.99 -6.18
C THR A 234 -12.43 5.68 -4.97
N GLU A 235 -13.50 6.43 -5.22
CA GLU A 235 -14.27 7.14 -4.20
C GLU A 235 -14.86 6.16 -3.16
N VAL A 236 -15.19 6.68 -1.98
CA VAL A 236 -15.92 5.90 -0.98
C VAL A 236 -17.31 5.59 -1.57
N SER A 237 -17.79 4.37 -1.42
CA SER A 237 -19.12 3.99 -1.94
C SER A 237 -20.18 4.98 -1.46
N ALA A 238 -21.16 5.30 -2.29
CA ALA A 238 -22.31 6.06 -1.83
C ALA A 238 -23.19 5.18 -0.91
N HIS A 239 -23.16 3.85 -1.07
CA HIS A 239 -24.08 2.91 -0.40
C HIS A 239 -23.85 2.73 1.12
N PHE A 240 -23.21 3.67 1.81
CA PHE A 240 -23.12 3.73 3.27
C PHE A 240 -24.42 4.23 3.94
N TYR A 241 -25.45 4.58 3.16
CA TYR A 241 -26.68 5.16 3.68
C TYR A 241 -27.55 4.12 4.43
N SER A 242 -27.63 4.28 5.74
CA SER A 242 -28.89 4.10 6.44
C SER A 242 -29.21 5.40 7.15
N SER A 243 -30.30 6.07 6.75
CA SER A 243 -30.84 7.26 7.40
C SER A 243 -31.20 7.02 8.88
N ARG A 244 -31.21 5.76 9.33
CA ARG A 244 -31.51 5.34 10.69
C ARG A 244 -30.27 5.26 11.59
N LEU A 245 -29.07 5.37 11.03
CA LEU A 245 -27.81 5.17 11.75
C LEU A 245 -27.09 6.52 11.99
N LYS A 246 -27.07 6.98 13.25
CA LYS A 246 -26.43 8.24 13.68
C LYS A 246 -24.90 8.11 13.77
N PHE A 247 -24.20 7.94 12.65
CA PHE A 247 -22.74 7.82 12.67
C PHE A 247 -22.00 9.05 12.11
N ARG A 248 -20.70 9.14 12.45
CA ARG A 248 -19.85 10.28 12.10
C ARG A 248 -19.71 10.42 10.57
N PRO A 249 -19.84 11.63 10.02
CA PRO A 249 -19.61 11.88 8.61
C PRO A 249 -18.12 11.76 8.26
N VAL A 250 -17.79 11.14 7.13
CA VAL A 250 -16.47 11.25 6.49
C VAL A 250 -16.57 11.85 5.10
N CYS A 251 -15.48 12.39 4.59
CA CYS A 251 -15.40 12.89 3.23
C CYS A 251 -15.51 11.75 2.21
N TYR A 252 -16.39 11.93 1.22
CA TYR A 252 -16.64 10.99 0.12
C TYR A 252 -15.40 10.69 -0.75
N VAL A 253 -14.48 11.65 -0.87
CA VAL A 253 -13.30 11.54 -1.74
C VAL A 253 -12.13 10.86 -1.02
N CYS A 254 -11.90 11.17 0.25
CA CYS A 254 -10.69 10.74 0.97
C CYS A 254 -10.95 9.86 2.21
N GLY A 255 -12.21 9.70 2.66
CA GLY A 255 -12.56 8.87 3.81
C GLY A 255 -12.23 9.46 5.19
N ILE A 256 -11.77 10.72 5.28
CA ILE A 256 -11.41 11.39 6.55
C ILE A 256 -12.66 11.92 7.26
N ASP A 257 -12.73 11.73 8.58
CA ASP A 257 -13.80 12.22 9.47
C ASP A 257 -13.93 13.75 9.43
N SER A 258 -15.17 14.23 9.31
CA SER A 258 -15.56 15.65 9.34
C SER A 258 -15.14 16.44 10.59
N SER A 259 -14.83 15.76 11.69
CA SER A 259 -14.33 16.38 12.93
C SER A 259 -12.87 16.86 12.83
N LYS A 260 -12.11 16.37 11.84
CA LYS A 260 -10.78 16.89 11.52
C LYS A 260 -10.95 18.01 10.49
N ARG A 261 -10.37 19.20 10.73
CA ARG A 261 -10.37 20.34 9.80
C ARG A 261 -9.77 19.92 8.45
N HIS A 262 -10.60 19.37 7.57
CA HIS A 262 -10.18 18.80 6.30
C HIS A 262 -10.98 19.42 5.16
N PHE A 263 -10.25 20.07 4.25
CA PHE A 263 -10.81 20.73 3.07
C PHE A 263 -10.55 19.86 1.83
N CYS A 264 -11.57 19.10 1.42
CA CYS A 264 -11.61 18.46 0.11
C CYS A 264 -12.62 19.25 -0.74
N GLY A 265 -12.20 19.75 -1.91
CA GLY A 265 -12.83 20.83 -2.69
C GLY A 265 -14.28 20.62 -3.15
N GLY A 266 -15.23 20.64 -2.20
CA GLY A 266 -16.65 20.44 -2.46
C GLY A 266 -17.25 19.45 -1.45
N LYS A 267 -18.04 19.97 -0.51
CA LYS A 267 -18.52 19.29 0.69
C LYS A 267 -19.54 18.17 0.37
N LYS A 268 -19.08 16.94 0.12
CA LYS A 268 -19.94 15.74 0.21
C LYS A 268 -19.41 14.86 1.35
N PHE A 269 -19.99 15.03 2.53
CA PHE A 269 -19.74 14.18 3.68
C PHE A 269 -20.79 13.07 3.75
N VAL A 270 -20.38 11.86 4.12
CA VAL A 270 -21.24 10.68 4.23
C VAL A 270 -21.08 10.04 5.60
N SER A 271 -22.19 9.77 6.31
CA SER A 271 -22.16 9.05 7.60
C SER A 271 -21.78 7.58 7.38
N ILE A 272 -20.80 7.09 8.13
CA ILE A 272 -20.32 5.69 8.00
C ILE A 272 -20.63 4.90 9.26
N ARG A 273 -21.22 3.70 9.10
CA ARG A 273 -21.14 2.67 10.14
C ARG A 273 -19.67 2.45 10.52
N PRO A 274 -19.28 2.62 11.80
CA PRO A 274 -17.91 2.34 12.19
C PRO A 274 -17.52 0.91 11.74
N PRO A 275 -16.22 0.63 11.55
CA PRO A 275 -15.74 -0.75 11.47
C PRO A 275 -16.37 -1.58 12.60
N SER A 276 -16.35 -2.90 12.47
CA SER A 276 -16.91 -3.84 13.46
C SER A 276 -16.16 -3.82 14.80
N VAL A 277 -15.77 -2.64 15.30
CA VAL A 277 -15.32 -2.42 16.66
C VAL A 277 -16.55 -2.57 17.54
N HIS A 278 -16.80 -3.81 17.95
CA HIS A 278 -17.67 -4.07 19.08
C HIS A 278 -17.19 -3.23 20.26
N LYS A 279 -18.05 -2.32 20.73
CA LYS A 279 -18.22 -2.18 22.16
C LYS A 279 -18.76 -3.52 22.65
N LEU A 280 -17.88 -4.39 23.11
CA LEU A 280 -18.19 -5.40 24.10
C LEU A 280 -17.94 -4.76 25.47
N PHE A 281 -18.88 -3.92 25.89
CA PHE A 281 -19.28 -3.66 27.27
C PHE A 281 -20.72 -3.14 27.23
#